data_AF-A0A8S9RWA0-F1
#
_entry.id   AF-A0A8S9RWA0-F1
#
_cell.length_a   1.000
_cell.length_b   1.000
_cell.length_c   1.000
_cell.angle_alpha   90.00
_cell.angle_beta   90.00
_cell.angle_gamma   90.00
#
_symmetry.space_group_name_H-M   'P 1'
#
loop_
_entity.id
_entity.type
_entity.pdbx_description
1 polymer ?
#
loop_
_entity_poly.entity_id
_entity_poly.type
_entity_poly.pdbx_seq_one_letter_code
_entity_poly.pdbx_strand_id
1 'polypeptide(L)'
;MAEENEGEPVDDLALMKRAYTNKKTGQIDDGLVREVVTLSVPKKKGRLFGWGRRIRSVHPSSAPPPFVDPEVLTAQLKDKDDRISLLETQMAAQQAQKRLNQQMMEMMQRMYSNEVFPNVDDP
;
A
#
# COMPACT_ATOMS: atom_id res chain seq x y z
N MET A 1 -35.56 -9.33 -12.68
CA MET A 1 -34.19 -9.80 -12.38
C MET A 1 -33.40 -8.54 -12.09
N ALA A 2 -33.12 -8.26 -10.83
CA ALA A 2 -32.32 -7.10 -10.44
C ALA A 2 -30.85 -7.51 -10.57
N GLU A 3 -30.14 -6.81 -11.44
CA GLU A 3 -28.71 -6.99 -11.70
C GLU A 3 -27.96 -6.56 -10.43
N GLU A 4 -27.56 -7.56 -9.64
CA GLU A 4 -26.71 -7.39 -8.46
C GLU A 4 -25.38 -6.80 -8.94
N ASN A 5 -25.22 -5.49 -8.75
CA ASN A 5 -23.95 -4.82 -8.94
C ASN A 5 -23.01 -5.29 -7.83
N GLU A 6 -22.16 -6.28 -8.14
CA GLU A 6 -20.93 -6.57 -7.39
C GLU A 6 -19.93 -5.42 -7.56
N GLY A 7 -20.34 -4.22 -7.16
CA GLY A 7 -19.51 -3.03 -7.22
C GLY A 7 -18.33 -3.20 -6.27
N GLU A 8 -17.12 -3.01 -6.81
CA GLU A 8 -15.89 -2.80 -6.02
C GLU A 8 -16.19 -1.96 -4.77
N PRO A 9 -15.69 -2.36 -3.58
CA PRO A 9 -15.93 -1.60 -2.37
C PRO A 9 -15.46 -0.16 -2.59
N VAL A 10 -16.40 0.77 -2.51
CA VAL A 10 -16.12 2.19 -2.76
C VAL A 10 -15.12 2.67 -1.72
N ASP A 11 -13.94 3.10 -2.16
CA ASP A 11 -12.99 3.77 -1.29
C ASP A 11 -13.52 5.18 -0.99
N ASP A 12 -14.30 5.30 0.08
CA ASP A 12 -14.89 6.55 0.56
C ASP A 12 -13.84 7.64 0.77
N LEU A 13 -12.61 7.28 1.13
CA LEU A 13 -11.51 8.21 1.31
C LEU A 13 -11.01 8.74 -0.03
N ALA A 14 -10.91 7.89 -1.04
CA ALA A 14 -10.56 8.31 -2.40
C ALA A 14 -11.68 9.18 -3.01
N LEU A 15 -12.94 8.82 -2.78
CA LEU A 15 -14.10 9.57 -3.26
C LEU A 15 -14.15 10.97 -2.63
N MET A 16 -14.00 11.06 -1.30
CA MET A 16 -13.92 12.35 -0.60
C MET A 16 -12.72 13.18 -1.06
N LYS A 17 -11.53 12.59 -1.20
CA LYS A 17 -10.37 13.29 -1.75
C LYS A 17 -10.68 13.91 -3.11
N ARG A 18 -11.30 13.15 -4.02
CA ARG A 18 -11.61 13.62 -5.37
C ARG A 18 -12.66 14.73 -5.39
N ALA A 19 -13.68 14.64 -4.53
CA ALA A 19 -14.76 15.62 -4.45
C ALA A 19 -14.27 16.98 -3.92
N TYR A 20 -13.35 16.99 -2.96
CA TYR A 20 -12.90 18.21 -2.26
C TYR A 20 -11.51 18.70 -2.69
N THR A 21 -10.89 18.09 -3.70
CA THR A 21 -9.62 18.55 -4.26
C THR A 21 -9.84 19.67 -5.27
N ASN A 22 -9.17 20.80 -5.04
CA ASN A 22 -9.14 21.91 -5.98
C ASN A 22 -8.34 21.52 -7.23
N LYS A 23 -8.98 21.57 -8.40
CA LYS A 23 -8.38 21.16 -9.69
C LYS A 23 -7.19 22.02 -10.12
N LYS A 24 -7.09 23.26 -9.63
CA LYS A 24 -5.98 24.18 -9.97
C LYS A 24 -4.74 23.90 -9.13
N THR A 25 -4.91 23.56 -7.85
CA THR A 25 -3.81 23.39 -6.90
C THR A 25 -3.47 21.93 -6.63
N GLY A 26 -4.37 21.00 -6.94
CA GLY A 26 -4.25 19.58 -6.61
C GLY A 26 -4.32 19.28 -5.11
N GLN A 27 -4.81 20.22 -4.31
CA GLN A 27 -4.91 20.11 -2.86
C GLN A 27 -6.36 20.10 -2.38
N ILE A 28 -6.61 19.44 -1.24
CA ILE A 28 -7.90 19.51 -0.54
C ILE A 28 -8.04 20.91 0.05
N ASP A 29 -9.02 21.66 -0.45
CA ASP A 29 -9.27 23.06 -0.05
C ASP A 29 -10.06 23.13 1.26
N ASP A 30 -10.94 22.15 1.48
CA ASP A 30 -11.72 22.04 2.70
C ASP A 30 -10.84 21.61 3.89
N GLY A 31 -10.81 22.46 4.92
CA GLY A 31 -9.98 22.24 6.12
C GLY A 31 -10.39 21.02 6.93
N LEU A 32 -11.69 20.74 7.03
CA LEU A 32 -12.24 19.59 7.78
C LEU A 32 -11.97 18.30 7.02
N VAL A 33 -12.21 18.27 5.71
CA VAL A 33 -11.94 17.09 4.87
C VAL A 33 -10.44 16.78 4.88
N ARG A 34 -9.58 17.80 4.83
CA ARG A 34 -8.13 17.61 4.95
C ARG A 34 -7.75 16.97 6.28
N GLU A 35 -8.36 17.37 7.38
CA GLU A 35 -8.10 16.81 8.71
C GLU A 35 -8.57 15.34 8.79
N VAL A 36 -9.80 15.04 8.38
CA VAL A 36 -10.35 13.69 8.33
C VAL A 36 -9.46 12.76 7.48
N VAL A 37 -9.06 13.21 6.29
CA VAL A 37 -8.14 12.49 5.41
C VAL A 37 -6.77 12.27 6.06
N THR A 38 -6.31 13.23 6.86
CA THR A 38 -5.00 13.14 7.53
C THR A 38 -5.04 12.25 8.78
N LEU A 39 -6.21 12.08 9.39
CA LEU A 39 -6.44 11.19 10.54
C LEU A 39 -6.63 9.73 10.12
N SER A 40 -7.29 9.49 8.98
CA SER A 40 -7.55 8.13 8.48
C SER A 40 -6.34 7.45 7.85
N VAL A 41 -5.34 8.21 7.40
CA VAL A 41 -4.11 7.65 6.83
C VAL A 41 -3.14 7.24 7.95
N PRO A 42 -2.63 5.99 7.96
CA PRO A 42 -1.71 5.53 9.00
C PRO A 42 -0.47 6.44 9.09
N LYS A 43 -0.04 6.77 10.31
CA LYS A 43 1.16 7.60 10.57
C LYS A 43 2.27 6.75 11.18
N LYS A 44 3.48 6.85 10.64
CA LYS A 44 4.70 6.24 11.20
C LYS A 44 5.67 7.35 11.60
N LYS A 45 5.95 7.49 12.90
CA LYS A 45 6.86 8.51 13.46
C LYS A 45 6.50 9.94 13.01
N GLY A 46 5.22 10.31 13.12
CA GLY A 46 4.69 11.62 12.71
C GLY A 46 4.55 11.84 11.20
N ARG A 47 4.99 10.88 10.37
CA ARG A 47 4.90 10.94 8.91
C ARG A 47 3.72 10.11 8.43
N LEU A 48 2.84 10.68 7.59
CA LEU A 48 1.82 9.87 6.90
C LEU A 48 2.52 8.79 6.08
N PHE A 49 2.19 7.55 6.40
CA PHE A 49 2.66 6.35 5.73
C PHE A 49 2.07 6.32 4.32
N GLY A 50 2.91 6.10 3.29
CA GLY A 50 2.50 6.21 1.89
C GLY A 50 2.47 7.63 1.31
N TRP A 51 2.71 8.67 2.13
CA TRP A 51 2.64 10.09 1.71
C TRP A 51 3.94 10.91 1.93
N GLY A 52 5.06 10.27 2.30
CA GLY A 52 6.38 10.89 2.36
C GLY A 52 7.26 10.44 1.19
N ARG A 53 7.86 11.29 0.34
CA ARG A 53 8.18 12.72 0.44
C ARG A 53 7.36 13.53 -0.60
N ARG A 54 6.47 14.42 -0.16
CA ARG A 54 6.23 15.65 -0.94
C ARG A 54 7.50 16.48 -0.84
N ILE A 55 8.44 16.22 -1.75
CA ILE A 55 9.48 17.18 -2.09
C ILE A 55 8.71 18.47 -2.41
N ARG A 56 8.77 19.44 -1.50
CA ARG A 56 8.63 20.83 -1.94
C ARG A 56 9.66 20.96 -3.05
N SER A 57 9.24 21.37 -4.24
CA SER A 57 10.06 21.62 -5.43
C SER A 57 11.12 22.71 -5.23
N VAL A 58 11.45 23.05 -3.98
CA VAL A 58 12.57 23.91 -3.65
C VAL A 58 13.76 22.99 -3.41
N HIS A 59 14.55 22.80 -4.47
CA HIS A 59 15.94 22.41 -4.34
C HIS A 59 16.60 23.30 -3.27
N PRO A 60 17.31 22.75 -2.26
CA PRO A 60 18.32 23.53 -1.55
C PRO A 60 19.54 23.66 -2.47
N SER A 61 19.39 24.35 -3.59
CA SER A 61 20.50 24.79 -4.43
C SER A 61 19.96 25.71 -5.51
N SER A 62 20.10 27.01 -5.28
CA SER A 62 20.07 28.00 -6.35
C SER A 62 21.33 27.92 -7.25
N ALA A 63 22.26 26.99 -6.95
CA ALA A 63 23.40 26.71 -7.81
C ALA A 63 23.02 25.63 -8.85
N PRO A 64 23.46 25.79 -10.12
CA PRO A 64 23.37 24.72 -11.10
C PRO A 64 24.01 23.46 -10.54
N PRO A 65 23.40 22.27 -10.67
CA PRO A 65 24.09 21.05 -10.32
C PRO A 65 25.43 20.99 -11.08
N PRO A 66 26.52 20.51 -10.47
CA PRO A 66 27.71 20.17 -11.25
C PRO A 66 27.26 19.25 -12.39
N PHE A 67 27.73 19.49 -13.60
CA PHE A 67 27.36 18.68 -14.76
C PHE A 67 27.72 17.22 -14.46
N VAL A 68 26.71 16.41 -14.14
CA VAL A 68 26.85 14.97 -13.95
C VAL A 68 26.74 14.36 -15.33
N ASP A 69 27.71 13.51 -15.68
CA ASP A 69 27.72 12.81 -16.95
C ASP A 69 26.41 12.01 -17.13
N PRO A 70 25.64 12.22 -18.21
CA PRO A 70 24.43 11.45 -18.49
C PRO A 70 24.67 9.94 -18.50
N GLU A 71 25.86 9.48 -18.89
CA GLU A 71 26.19 8.05 -18.91
C GLU A 71 26.16 7.45 -17.50
N VAL A 72 26.71 8.15 -16.50
CA VAL A 72 26.71 7.72 -15.09
C VAL A 72 25.30 7.63 -14.53
N LEU A 73 24.42 8.56 -14.90
CA LEU A 73 23.01 8.54 -14.47
C LEU A 73 22.27 7.33 -15.03
N THR A 74 22.49 6.99 -16.30
CA THR A 74 21.84 5.82 -16.91
C THR A 74 22.36 4.51 -16.33
N ALA A 75 23.66 4.41 -16.04
CA ALA A 75 24.24 3.24 -15.38
C ALA A 75 23.66 3.04 -13.97
N GLN A 76 23.52 4.12 -13.19
CA GLN A 76 22.89 4.06 -11.87
C GLN A 76 21.40 3.69 -11.91
N LEU A 77 20.70 4.09 -12.97
CA LEU A 77 19.29 3.73 -13.12
C LEU A 77 19.16 2.22 -13.38
N LYS A 78 19.99 1.67 -14.26
CA LYS A 78 20.04 0.23 -14.53
C LYS A 78 20.36 -0.59 -13.28
N ASP A 79 21.38 -0.21 -12.52
CA ASP A 79 21.73 -0.88 -11.26
C ASP A 79 20.54 -0.90 -10.27
N LYS A 80 19.80 0.20 -10.19
CA LYS A 80 18.58 0.27 -9.36
C LYS A 80 17.47 -0.62 -9.89
N ASP A 81 17.26 -0.69 -11.20
CA ASP A 81 16.25 -1.55 -11.83
C ASP A 81 16.59 -3.04 -11.64
N ASP A 82 17.87 -3.41 -11.74
CA ASP A 82 18.35 -4.77 -11.46
C ASP A 82 18.09 -5.14 -9.99
N ARG A 83 18.38 -4.22 -9.07
CA ARG A 83 18.11 -4.41 -7.65
C ARG A 83 16.61 -4.53 -7.35
N ILE A 84 15.77 -3.76 -8.03
CA ILE A 84 14.29 -3.86 -7.91
C ILE A 84 13.85 -5.26 -8.36
N SER A 85 14.30 -5.71 -9.52
CA SER A 85 13.97 -7.03 -10.07
C SER A 85 14.37 -8.19 -9.13
N LEU A 86 15.56 -8.09 -8.51
CA LEU A 86 16.02 -9.07 -7.52
C LEU A 86 15.11 -9.09 -6.27
N LEU A 87 14.77 -7.92 -5.74
CA LEU A 87 13.92 -7.80 -4.56
C LEU A 87 12.50 -8.30 -4.81
N GLU A 88 11.92 -8.01 -5.98
CA GLU A 88 10.61 -8.52 -6.39
C GLU A 88 10.58 -10.04 -6.45
N THR A 89 11.62 -10.63 -7.05
CA THR A 89 11.78 -12.09 -7.11
C THR A 89 11.86 -12.70 -5.71
N GLN A 90 12.61 -12.07 -4.80
CA GLN A 90 12.71 -12.53 -3.41
C GLN A 90 11.37 -12.44 -2.67
N MET A 91 10.62 -11.36 -2.85
CA MET A 91 9.28 -11.21 -2.26
C MET A 91 8.30 -12.26 -2.80
N ALA A 92 8.33 -12.52 -4.11
CA ALA A 92 7.50 -13.55 -4.73
C ALA A 92 7.83 -14.94 -4.18
N ALA A 93 9.12 -15.29 -4.07
CA ALA A 93 9.56 -16.55 -3.47
C ALA A 93 9.12 -16.67 -2.00
N GLN A 94 9.26 -15.60 -1.21
CA GLN A 94 8.81 -15.59 0.17
C GLN A 94 7.29 -15.71 0.30
N GLN A 95 6.53 -15.06 -0.58
CA GLN A 95 5.07 -15.16 -0.61
C GLN A 95 4.61 -16.57 -0.99
N ALA A 96 5.28 -17.22 -1.95
CA ALA A 96 5.02 -18.62 -2.29
C ALA A 96 5.26 -19.53 -1.08
N GLN A 97 6.35 -19.34 -0.34
CA GLN A 97 6.62 -20.08 0.89
C GLN A 97 5.55 -19.83 1.97
N LYS A 98 5.13 -18.58 2.16
CA LYS A 98 4.03 -18.24 3.08
C LYS A 98 2.72 -18.92 2.67
N ARG A 99 2.40 -18.96 1.38
CA ARG A 99 1.23 -19.69 0.86
C ARG A 99 1.30 -21.18 1.16
N LEU A 100 2.46 -21.81 0.99
CA LEU A 100 2.64 -23.23 1.35
C LEU A 100 2.45 -23.45 2.86
N ASN A 101 3.02 -22.59 3.69
CA ASN A 101 2.83 -22.67 5.15
C ASN A 101 1.36 -22.50 5.55
N GLN A 102 0.64 -21.60 4.87
CA GLN A 102 -0.78 -21.39 5.07
C GLN A 102 -1.60 -22.64 4.68
N GLN A 103 -1.30 -23.25 3.53
CA GLN A 103 -1.95 -24.49 3.11
C GLN A 103 -1.72 -25.63 4.12
N MET A 104 -0.51 -25.76 4.66
CA MET A 104 -0.24 -26.74 5.72
C MET A 104 -1.05 -26.46 6.98
N MET A 105 -1.15 -25.20 7.40
CA MET A 105 -1.95 -24.80 8.56
C MET A 105 -3.44 -25.10 8.35
N GLU A 106 -3.98 -24.81 7.17
CA GLU A 106 -5.37 -25.10 6.81
C GLU A 106 -5.65 -26.61 6.75
N MET A 107 -4.74 -27.39 6.17
CA MET A 107 -4.85 -28.84 6.15
C MET A 107 -4.89 -29.42 7.57
N MET A 108 -4.02 -28.94 8.46
CA MET A 108 -4.06 -29.31 9.87
C MET A 108 -5.40 -28.93 10.49
N GLN A 109 -5.86 -27.69 10.34
CA GLN A 109 -7.12 -27.24 10.90
C GLN A 109 -8.32 -28.07 10.42
N ARG A 110 -8.35 -28.48 9.15
CA ARG A 110 -9.39 -29.36 8.61
C ARG A 110 -9.38 -30.76 9.23
N MET A 111 -8.20 -31.29 9.55
CA MET A 111 -8.10 -32.56 10.29
C MET A 111 -8.60 -32.41 11.73
N TYR A 112 -8.38 -31.26 12.37
CA TYR A 112 -8.77 -30.98 13.77
C TYR A 112 -10.16 -30.35 13.96
N SER A 113 -10.90 -30.07 12.89
CA SER A 113 -12.27 -29.51 12.96
C SER A 113 -13.38 -30.56 12.80
N ASN A 114 -13.01 -31.85 12.71
CA ASN A 114 -13.96 -32.95 12.52
C ASN A 114 -14.50 -33.53 13.83
N GLU A 115 -14.10 -33.00 14.99
CA GLU A 115 -14.63 -33.36 16.30
C GLU A 115 -15.68 -32.32 16.72
N VAL A 116 -16.90 -32.45 16.19
CA VAL A 116 -18.08 -31.98 16.93
C VAL A 116 -18.12 -32.87 18.17
N PHE A 117 -17.59 -32.38 19.29
CA PHE A 117 -17.81 -33.04 20.57
C PHE A 117 -19.32 -33.23 20.71
N PRO A 118 -19.84 -34.47 20.85
CA PRO A 118 -21.24 -34.63 21.18
C PRO A 118 -21.44 -33.85 22.47
N ASN A 119 -22.39 -32.90 22.48
CA ASN A 119 -22.85 -32.30 23.72
C ASN A 119 -23.26 -33.48 24.59
N VAL A 120 -22.45 -33.79 25.59
CA VAL A 120 -22.86 -34.66 26.67
C VAL A 120 -23.93 -33.82 27.36
N ASP A 121 -25.19 -34.16 27.13
CA ASP A 121 -26.29 -33.63 27.92
C ASP A 121 -25.92 -33.86 29.40
N ASP A 122 -25.54 -32.80 30.09
CA ASP A 122 -25.33 -32.83 31.53
C ASP A 122 -26.69 -33.17 32.21
N PRO A 123 -26.70 -34.10 33.18
CA PRO A 123 -27.92 -34.67 33.76
C PRO A 123 -28.79 -33.69 34.55
#